data_AF-A0A4R3XYE6-F1
#
_entry.id   AF-A0A4R3XYE6-F1
#
_cell.length_a   1.000
_cell.length_b   1.000
_cell.length_c   1.000
_cell.angle_alpha   90.00
_cell.angle_beta   90.00
_cell.angle_gamma   90.00
#
_symmetry.space_group_name_H-M   'P 1'
#
loop_
_entity.id
_entity.type
_entity.pdbx_description
1 polymer ?
#
loop_
_entity_poly.entity_id
_entity_poly.type
_entity_poly.pdbx_seq_one_letter_code
_entity_poly.pdbx_strand_id
1 'polypeptide(L)'
;MKQGKAPYIPVEVLERTLAAQSGYHAPRNRAVLLLSHYLGLRAKELSLLTIGDVFDPHSGSVKETIRLLASMTKGERFREVFLVNEQSRENVRLYLLSRGIRHLAAPLFLSQKGGQFSANTMQRLIANIYKTANVKASSHSGRRSFATRLIESGADIYSVKELLGHSSIVTTQAYFATSPERLKRIAGVLR
;
A
#
# COMPACT_ATOMS: atom_id res chain seq x y z
N MET A 1 -8.76 -15.84 -20.12
CA MET A 1 -7.77 -14.80 -20.48
C MET A 1 -6.79 -14.62 -19.31
N LYS A 2 -5.50 -14.93 -19.49
CA LYS A 2 -4.47 -14.64 -18.48
C LYS A 2 -4.41 -13.11 -18.29
N GLN A 3 -4.85 -12.61 -17.14
CA GLN A 3 -4.75 -11.19 -16.80
C GLN A 3 -3.29 -10.75 -16.96
N GLY A 4 -3.04 -9.74 -17.80
CA GLY A 4 -1.74 -9.10 -17.89
C GLY A 4 -1.28 -8.63 -16.50
N LYS A 5 0.01 -8.77 -16.20
CA LYS A 5 0.59 -8.36 -14.91
C LYS A 5 0.18 -6.91 -14.62
N ALA A 6 -0.27 -6.62 -13.39
CA ALA A 6 -0.67 -5.28 -12.98
C ALA A 6 0.45 -4.25 -13.32
N PRO A 7 0.12 -3.06 -13.85
CA PRO A 7 1.13 -2.10 -14.29
C PRO A 7 1.83 -1.42 -13.12
N TYR A 8 3.09 -1.02 -13.37
CA TYR A 8 3.81 -0.04 -12.56
C TYR A 8 3.16 1.34 -12.72
N ILE A 9 3.12 2.11 -11.64
CA ILE A 9 2.51 3.44 -11.59
C ILE A 9 3.61 4.43 -11.20
N PRO A 10 4.05 5.29 -12.13
CA PRO A 10 4.99 6.38 -11.83
C PRO A 10 4.44 7.32 -10.76
N VAL A 11 5.33 7.98 -10.03
CA VAL A 11 4.96 8.90 -8.93
C VAL A 11 4.05 10.02 -9.44
N GLU A 12 4.31 10.55 -10.62
CA GLU A 12 3.52 11.62 -11.24
C GLU A 12 2.08 11.16 -11.55
N VAL A 13 1.91 9.88 -11.90
CA VAL A 13 0.60 9.27 -12.13
C VAL A 13 -0.12 9.02 -10.80
N LEU A 14 0.61 8.60 -9.75
CA LEU A 14 0.06 8.49 -8.40
C LEU A 14 -0.44 9.85 -7.91
N GLU A 15 0.39 10.90 -7.98
CA GLU A 15 0.04 12.24 -7.54
C GLU A 15 -1.19 12.78 -8.28
N ARG A 16 -1.26 12.61 -9.61
CA ARG A 16 -2.47 12.95 -10.38
C ARG A 16 -3.69 12.16 -9.92
N THR A 17 -3.52 10.88 -9.58
CA THR A 17 -4.62 10.04 -9.08
C THR A 17 -5.11 10.50 -7.71
N LEU A 18 -4.21 10.91 -6.82
CA LEU A 18 -4.52 11.49 -5.50
C LEU A 18 -5.23 12.83 -5.63
N ALA A 19 -4.78 13.69 -6.56
CA ALA A 19 -5.37 14.99 -6.84
C ALA A 19 -6.79 14.85 -7.42
N ALA A 20 -7.03 13.83 -8.26
CA ALA A 20 -8.35 13.55 -8.84
C ALA A 20 -9.40 13.05 -7.82
N GLN A 21 -9.01 12.73 -6.57
CA GLN A 21 -9.97 12.33 -5.54
C GLN A 21 -10.71 13.54 -4.98
N SER A 22 -12.04 13.53 -5.06
CA SER A 22 -12.89 14.61 -4.55
C SER A 22 -14.11 14.08 -3.78
N GLY A 23 -14.82 14.98 -3.10
CA GLY A 23 -16.01 14.67 -2.31
C GLY A 23 -15.74 13.97 -0.98
N TYR A 24 -16.82 13.50 -0.35
CA TYR A 24 -16.83 12.98 1.02
C TYR A 24 -15.84 11.82 1.26
N HIS A 25 -15.59 10.99 0.26
CA HIS A 25 -14.71 9.83 0.39
C HIS A 25 -13.25 10.08 -0.02
N ALA A 26 -12.88 11.30 -0.42
CA ALA A 26 -11.54 11.60 -0.88
C ALA A 26 -10.43 11.27 0.15
N PRO A 27 -10.56 11.62 1.45
CA PRO A 27 -9.55 11.27 2.46
C PRO A 27 -9.32 9.76 2.57
N ARG A 28 -10.41 8.97 2.58
CA ARG A 28 -10.35 7.50 2.57
C ARG A 28 -9.59 6.99 1.36
N ASN A 29 -9.97 7.46 0.16
CA ASN A 29 -9.40 6.97 -1.09
C ASN A 29 -7.89 7.27 -1.19
N ARG A 30 -7.48 8.48 -0.78
CA ARG A 30 -6.06 8.87 -0.73
C ARG A 30 -5.27 8.00 0.23
N ALA A 31 -5.76 7.81 1.46
CA ALA A 31 -5.12 6.94 2.44
C ALA A 31 -4.97 5.50 1.93
N VAL A 32 -6.02 4.92 1.32
CA VAL A 32 -5.96 3.57 0.72
C VAL A 32 -4.87 3.46 -0.34
N LEU A 33 -4.79 4.43 -1.27
CA LEU A 33 -3.75 4.42 -2.31
C LEU A 33 -2.36 4.54 -1.72
N LEU A 34 -2.13 5.49 -0.82
CA LEU A 34 -0.83 5.74 -0.23
C LEU A 34 -0.32 4.52 0.53
N LEU A 35 -1.16 3.87 1.35
CA LEU A 35 -0.78 2.61 2.01
C LEU A 35 -0.49 1.49 1.00
N SER A 36 -1.22 1.40 -0.11
CA SER A 36 -0.92 0.42 -1.16
C SER A 36 0.45 0.66 -1.81
N HIS A 37 0.81 1.92 -2.05
CA HIS A 37 2.03 2.34 -2.75
C HIS A 37 3.28 2.44 -1.90
N TYR A 38 3.13 2.74 -0.61
CA TYR A 38 4.26 2.98 0.28
C TYR A 38 4.49 1.85 1.30
N LEU A 39 3.50 0.98 1.53
CA LEU A 39 3.65 -0.20 2.41
C LEU A 39 3.47 -1.52 1.63
N GLY A 40 3.14 -1.43 0.34
CA GLY A 40 2.94 -2.60 -0.51
C GLY A 40 1.77 -3.49 -0.10
N LEU A 41 0.78 -2.96 0.64
CA LEU A 41 -0.30 -3.78 1.19
C LEU A 41 -1.19 -4.40 0.12
N ARG A 42 -1.60 -5.65 0.35
CA ARG A 42 -2.64 -6.33 -0.45
C ARG A 42 -4.01 -5.77 -0.10
N ALA A 43 -4.97 -5.90 -1.03
CA ALA A 43 -6.36 -5.50 -0.77
C ALA A 43 -6.99 -6.20 0.45
N LYS A 44 -6.66 -7.48 0.71
CA LYS A 44 -7.09 -8.19 1.92
C LYS A 44 -6.51 -7.57 3.19
N GLU A 45 -5.22 -7.24 3.18
CA GLU A 45 -4.55 -6.62 4.32
C GLU A 45 -5.17 -5.24 4.60
N LEU A 46 -5.32 -4.41 3.56
CA LEU A 46 -6.01 -3.11 3.65
C LEU A 46 -7.43 -3.23 4.19
N SER A 47 -8.19 -4.23 3.74
CA SER A 47 -9.59 -4.39 4.15
C SER A 47 -9.76 -4.83 5.60
N LEU A 48 -8.73 -5.46 6.18
CA LEU A 48 -8.77 -6.01 7.54
C LEU A 48 -8.14 -5.10 8.60
N LEU A 49 -7.39 -4.06 8.20
CA LEU A 49 -6.83 -3.09 9.15
C LEU A 49 -7.94 -2.50 10.03
N THR A 50 -7.64 -2.37 11.31
CA THR A 50 -8.44 -1.68 12.33
C THR A 50 -7.82 -0.33 12.67
N ILE A 51 -8.54 0.50 13.41
CA ILE A 51 -7.98 1.77 13.93
C ILE A 51 -6.79 1.49 14.85
N GLY A 52 -6.90 0.49 15.73
CA GLY A 52 -5.85 0.14 16.69
C GLY A 52 -4.56 -0.36 16.04
N ASP A 53 -4.62 -0.87 14.81
CA ASP A 53 -3.43 -1.27 14.07
C ASP A 53 -2.59 -0.08 13.60
N VAL A 54 -3.21 1.09 13.41
CA VAL A 54 -2.57 2.26 12.79
C VAL A 54 -2.52 3.50 13.67
N PHE A 55 -3.33 3.57 14.73
CA PHE A 55 -3.45 4.72 15.62
C PHE A 55 -3.12 4.31 17.05
N ASP A 56 -2.32 5.13 17.72
CA ASP A 56 -2.02 5.00 19.13
C ASP A 56 -2.80 6.04 19.93
N PRO A 57 -3.77 5.63 20.77
CA PRO A 57 -4.55 6.56 21.58
C PRO A 57 -3.76 7.21 22.72
N HIS A 58 -2.63 6.64 23.14
CA HIS A 58 -1.82 7.22 24.21
C HIS A 58 -1.02 8.42 23.70
N SER A 59 -0.38 8.29 22.53
CA SER A 59 0.33 9.40 21.88
C SER A 59 -0.59 10.33 21.08
N GLY A 60 -1.81 9.89 20.76
CA GLY A 60 -2.73 10.60 19.89
C GLY A 60 -2.27 10.66 18.43
N SER A 61 -1.39 9.75 18.01
CA SER A 61 -0.71 9.80 16.71
C SER A 61 -0.87 8.53 15.88
N VAL A 62 -0.62 8.66 14.57
CA VAL A 62 -0.52 7.52 13.66
C VAL A 62 0.80 6.79 13.93
N LYS A 63 0.74 5.48 14.11
CA LYS A 63 1.89 4.61 14.38
C LYS A 63 2.84 4.56 13.18
N GLU A 64 4.13 4.50 13.46
CA GLU A 64 5.15 4.28 12.43
C GLU A 64 5.25 2.82 11.99
N THR A 65 4.85 1.89 12.85
CA THR A 65 4.86 0.45 12.57
C THR A 65 3.44 -0.11 12.66
N ILE A 66 3.03 -0.83 11.62
CA ILE A 66 1.76 -1.55 11.58
C ILE A 66 2.06 -3.05 11.58
N ARG A 67 1.50 -3.77 12.55
CA ARG A 67 1.64 -5.21 12.68
C ARG A 67 0.50 -5.91 11.96
N LEU A 68 0.80 -6.69 10.94
CA LEU A 68 -0.20 -7.49 10.23
C LEU A 68 -0.23 -8.90 10.83
N LEU A 69 -1.39 -9.27 11.38
CA LEU A 69 -1.62 -10.59 11.95
C LEU A 69 -1.66 -11.67 10.86
N ALA A 70 -1.36 -12.92 11.24
CA ALA A 70 -1.44 -14.07 10.35
C ALA A 70 -2.78 -14.16 9.59
N SER A 71 -3.91 -13.94 10.28
CA SER A 71 -5.25 -13.95 9.67
C SER A 71 -5.43 -12.94 8.53
N MET A 72 -4.63 -11.87 8.53
CA MET A 72 -4.70 -10.78 7.56
C MET A 72 -3.91 -11.08 6.28
N THR A 73 -2.85 -11.86 6.39
CA THR A 73 -1.92 -12.11 5.28
C THR A 73 -2.31 -13.35 4.49
N LYS A 74 -1.63 -13.56 3.35
CA LYS A 74 -1.73 -14.80 2.58
C LYS A 74 -0.71 -15.80 3.13
N GLY A 75 -1.16 -17.00 3.47
CA GLY A 75 -0.30 -18.05 4.04
C GLY A 75 0.02 -17.84 5.52
N GLU A 76 -0.83 -17.09 6.22
CA GLU A 76 -0.91 -17.04 7.69
C GLU A 76 0.40 -16.68 8.39
N ARG A 77 1.07 -15.65 7.88
CA ARG A 77 2.33 -15.16 8.46
C ARG A 77 2.19 -13.77 9.03
N PHE A 78 2.79 -13.56 10.20
CA PHE A 78 3.00 -12.24 10.75
C PHE A 78 4.00 -11.47 9.89
N ARG A 79 3.77 -10.17 9.72
CA ARG A 79 4.76 -9.26 9.17
C ARG A 79 4.51 -7.84 9.65
N GLU A 80 5.58 -7.07 9.77
CA GLU A 80 5.49 -5.64 10.05
C GLU A 80 5.62 -4.85 8.75
N VAL A 81 4.97 -3.70 8.70
CA VAL A 81 5.15 -2.71 7.63
C VAL A 81 5.35 -1.35 8.28
N PHE A 82 6.18 -0.54 7.62
CA PHE A 82 6.68 0.70 8.20
C PHE A 82 6.06 1.90 7.47
N LEU A 83 5.17 2.61 8.16
CA LEU A 83 4.51 3.82 7.72
C LEU A 83 5.40 5.04 7.98
N VAL A 84 6.59 5.04 7.36
CA VAL A 84 7.60 6.12 7.54
C VAL A 84 7.39 7.29 6.58
N ASN A 85 6.68 7.09 5.48
CA ASN A 85 6.41 8.15 4.52
C ASN A 85 5.42 9.18 5.11
N GLU A 86 5.88 10.44 5.22
CA GLU A 86 5.13 11.53 5.87
C GLU A 86 3.79 11.82 5.19
N GLN A 87 3.75 11.86 3.86
CA GLN A 87 2.52 12.07 3.09
C GLN A 87 1.49 10.98 3.41
N SER A 88 1.92 9.72 3.54
CA SER A 88 1.06 8.59 3.90
C SER A 88 0.55 8.72 5.34
N ARG A 89 1.42 9.07 6.30
CA ARG A 89 1.03 9.32 7.71
C ARG A 89 -0.02 10.42 7.81
N GLU A 90 0.22 11.55 7.16
CA GLU A 90 -0.69 12.69 7.22
C GLU A 90 -2.04 12.36 6.57
N ASN A 91 -2.06 11.65 5.44
CA ASN A 91 -3.33 11.25 4.82
C ASN A 91 -4.12 10.24 5.66
N VAL A 92 -3.45 9.33 6.37
CA VAL A 92 -4.12 8.45 7.36
C VAL A 92 -4.68 9.28 8.51
N ARG A 93 -3.92 10.24 9.03
CA ARG A 93 -4.36 11.16 10.09
C ARG A 93 -5.59 11.97 9.65
N LEU A 94 -5.53 12.64 8.50
CA LEU A 94 -6.64 13.41 7.93
C LEU A 94 -7.89 12.54 7.74
N TYR A 95 -7.72 11.30 7.29
CA TYR A 95 -8.84 10.38 7.19
C TYR A 95 -9.44 10.04 8.55
N LEU A 96 -8.62 9.71 9.55
CA LEU A 96 -9.08 9.44 10.92
C LEU A 96 -9.83 10.63 11.52
N LEU A 97 -9.33 11.85 11.32
CA LEU A 97 -10.02 13.09 11.71
C LEU A 97 -11.39 13.22 11.03
N SER A 98 -11.48 12.96 9.73
CA SER A 98 -12.73 13.12 8.99
C SER A 98 -13.80 12.09 9.36
N ARG A 99 -13.39 10.85 9.70
CA ARG A 99 -14.34 9.76 10.03
C ARG A 99 -14.66 9.64 11.53
N GLY A 100 -13.84 10.27 12.38
CA GLY A 100 -13.84 10.09 13.83
C GLY A 100 -13.29 8.73 14.29
N ILE A 101 -12.73 8.72 15.50
CA ILE A 101 -12.23 7.53 16.18
C ILE A 101 -13.33 7.04 17.14
N ARG A 102 -13.92 5.87 16.86
CA ARG A 102 -14.99 5.29 17.70
C ARG A 102 -14.43 4.36 18.78
N HIS A 103 -13.83 3.25 18.35
CA HIS A 103 -13.11 2.30 19.20
C HIS A 103 -12.01 1.63 18.36
N LEU A 104 -10.96 1.14 19.02
CA LEU A 104 -9.75 0.68 18.34
C LEU A 104 -9.99 -0.55 17.43
N ALA A 105 -10.92 -1.44 17.81
CA ALA A 105 -11.25 -2.61 17.00
C ALA A 105 -12.09 -2.29 15.75
N ALA A 106 -12.55 -1.04 15.57
CA ALA A 106 -13.33 -0.68 14.41
C ALA A 106 -12.47 -0.79 13.13
N PRO A 107 -13.05 -1.20 11.98
CA PRO A 107 -12.32 -1.22 10.71
C PRO A 107 -11.73 0.15 10.40
N LEU A 108 -10.49 0.19 9.92
CA LEU A 108 -9.82 1.42 9.50
C LEU A 108 -10.55 2.05 8.30
N PHE A 109 -10.86 1.25 7.29
CA PHE A 109 -11.56 1.73 6.10
C PHE A 109 -13.02 1.31 6.11
N LEU A 110 -13.91 2.29 6.05
CA LEU A 110 -15.36 2.06 5.98
C LEU A 110 -15.85 2.02 4.53
N SER A 111 -16.64 0.99 4.23
CA SER A 111 -17.40 0.90 2.99
C SER A 111 -18.49 1.98 2.95
N GLN A 112 -19.10 2.18 1.78
CA GLN A 112 -20.22 3.11 1.63
C GLN A 112 -21.41 2.76 2.55
N LYS A 113 -21.54 1.48 2.94
CA LYS A 113 -22.57 1.00 3.88
C LYS A 113 -22.13 1.11 5.35
N GLY A 114 -20.98 1.71 5.65
CA GLY A 114 -20.46 1.90 7.01
C GLY A 114 -19.81 0.68 7.64
N GLY A 115 -19.85 -0.49 7.00
CA GLY A 115 -19.20 -1.73 7.46
C GLY A 115 -17.78 -1.92 6.90
N GLN A 116 -17.10 -2.97 7.37
CA GLN A 116 -15.78 -3.40 6.88
C GLN A 116 -15.82 -3.74 5.38
N PHE A 117 -14.74 -3.44 4.66
CA PHE A 117 -14.59 -3.95 3.29
C PHE A 117 -14.31 -5.45 3.29
N SER A 118 -14.88 -6.19 2.33
CA SER A 118 -14.29 -7.46 1.92
C SER A 118 -13.08 -7.20 1.02
N ALA A 119 -12.17 -8.17 0.92
CA ALA A 119 -11.02 -8.07 0.01
C ALA A 119 -11.46 -7.74 -1.44
N ASN A 120 -12.51 -8.38 -1.94
CA ASN A 120 -13.04 -8.13 -3.29
C ASN A 120 -13.57 -6.70 -3.46
N THR A 121 -14.31 -6.19 -2.47
CA THR A 121 -14.81 -4.81 -2.51
C THR A 121 -13.70 -3.76 -2.37
N MET A 122 -12.65 -4.05 -1.61
CA MET A 122 -11.44 -3.23 -1.55
C MET A 122 -10.70 -3.22 -2.90
N GLN A 123 -10.59 -4.37 -3.57
CA GLN A 123 -10.00 -4.42 -4.92
C GLN A 123 -10.78 -3.56 -5.92
N ARG A 124 -12.12 -3.64 -5.88
CA ARG A 124 -13.01 -2.82 -6.73
C ARG A 124 -12.89 -1.33 -6.38
N LEU A 125 -12.80 -0.98 -5.10
CA LEU A 125 -12.57 0.40 -4.66
C LEU A 125 -11.28 0.94 -5.28
N ILE A 126 -10.16 0.23 -5.12
CA ILE A 126 -8.87 0.68 -5.66
C ILE A 126 -8.92 0.82 -7.18
N ALA A 127 -9.52 -0.14 -7.89
CA ALA A 127 -9.69 -0.04 -9.34
C ALA A 127 -10.54 1.18 -9.74
N ASN A 128 -11.62 1.47 -9.00
CA ASN A 128 -12.47 2.63 -9.24
C ASN A 128 -11.71 3.95 -8.97
N ILE A 129 -10.89 4.02 -7.92
CA ILE A 129 -10.04 5.17 -7.62
C ILE A 129 -9.11 5.48 -8.80
N TYR A 130 -8.44 4.48 -9.37
CA TYR A 130 -7.62 4.70 -10.57
C TYR A 130 -8.44 5.11 -11.79
N LYS A 131 -9.64 4.53 -11.94
CA LYS A 131 -10.56 4.86 -13.03
C LYS A 131 -10.97 6.34 -12.99
N THR A 132 -11.17 6.95 -11.81
CA THR A 132 -11.50 8.39 -11.73
C THR A 132 -10.38 9.30 -12.25
N ALA A 133 -9.16 8.80 -12.34
CA ALA A 133 -8.01 9.50 -12.89
C ALA A 133 -7.64 9.05 -14.31
N ASN A 134 -8.51 8.27 -14.97
CA ASN A 134 -8.26 7.63 -16.28
C ASN A 134 -6.98 6.77 -16.30
N VAL A 135 -6.63 6.15 -15.17
CA VAL A 135 -5.47 5.25 -15.07
C VAL A 135 -5.94 3.80 -15.11
N LYS A 136 -5.41 3.02 -16.06
CA LYS A 136 -5.66 1.57 -16.13
C LYS A 136 -4.78 0.85 -15.12
N ALA A 137 -5.31 0.59 -13.93
CA ALA A 137 -4.57 -0.05 -12.84
C ALA A 137 -5.49 -0.91 -11.96
N SER A 138 -4.89 -1.66 -11.04
CA SER A 138 -5.61 -2.55 -10.12
C SER A 138 -5.07 -2.43 -8.70
N SER A 139 -5.67 -3.18 -7.77
CA SER A 139 -5.18 -3.31 -6.39
C SER A 139 -3.74 -3.78 -6.27
N HIS A 140 -3.20 -4.48 -7.26
CA HIS A 140 -1.81 -4.95 -7.26
C HIS A 140 -0.83 -3.91 -7.83
N SER A 141 -1.32 -2.85 -8.49
CA SER A 141 -0.47 -1.84 -9.10
C SER A 141 0.32 -1.02 -8.07
N GLY A 142 -0.30 -0.63 -6.95
CA GLY A 142 0.40 0.08 -5.88
C GLY A 142 1.50 -0.79 -5.25
N ARG A 143 1.17 -2.05 -4.94
CA ARG A 143 2.14 -3.03 -4.43
C ARG A 143 3.30 -3.31 -5.40
N ARG A 144 3.02 -3.42 -6.69
CA ARG A 144 4.07 -3.54 -7.71
C ARG A 144 4.95 -2.31 -7.73
N SER A 145 4.35 -1.12 -7.66
CA SER A 145 5.08 0.14 -7.68
C SER A 145 5.96 0.32 -6.44
N PHE A 146 5.49 -0.12 -5.28
CA PHE A 146 6.32 -0.24 -4.07
C PHE A 146 7.54 -1.14 -4.31
N ALA A 147 7.32 -2.37 -4.81
CA ALA A 147 8.40 -3.31 -5.07
C ALA A 147 9.43 -2.78 -6.08
N THR A 148 8.95 -2.23 -7.20
CA THR A 148 9.80 -1.66 -8.25
C THR A 148 10.63 -0.50 -7.71
N ARG A 149 10.02 0.46 -6.99
CA ARG A 149 10.75 1.61 -6.43
C ARG A 149 11.83 1.17 -5.44
N LEU A 150 11.55 0.21 -4.55
CA LEU A 150 12.57 -0.33 -3.64
C LEU A 150 13.77 -0.92 -4.40
N ILE A 151 13.50 -1.72 -5.43
CA ILE A 151 14.55 -2.36 -6.25
C ILE A 151 15.38 -1.31 -7.02
N GLU A 152 14.71 -0.28 -7.54
CA GLU A 152 15.34 0.85 -8.24
C GLU A 152 16.17 1.74 -7.30
N SER A 153 15.77 1.86 -6.03
CA SER A 153 16.54 2.51 -4.96
C SER A 153 17.72 1.67 -4.47
N GLY A 154 17.90 0.44 -5.00
CA GLY A 154 19.02 -0.42 -4.66
C GLY A 154 18.76 -1.41 -3.52
N ALA A 155 17.53 -1.53 -3.03
CA ALA A 155 17.19 -2.53 -2.03
C ALA A 155 17.46 -3.94 -2.57
N ASP A 156 17.98 -4.80 -1.70
CA ASP A 156 18.19 -6.20 -2.05
C ASP A 156 16.85 -6.96 -2.15
N ILE A 157 16.86 -8.03 -2.93
CA ILE A 157 15.64 -8.80 -3.21
C ILE A 157 15.05 -9.49 -1.97
N TYR A 158 15.87 -9.79 -0.94
CA TYR A 158 15.41 -10.43 0.29
C TYR A 158 14.66 -9.43 1.17
N SER A 159 15.19 -8.23 1.35
CA SER A 159 14.50 -7.14 2.02
C SER A 159 13.17 -6.81 1.34
N VAL A 160 13.14 -6.76 0.00
CA VAL A 160 11.90 -6.53 -0.76
C VAL A 160 10.90 -7.69 -0.56
N LYS A 161 11.37 -8.95 -0.56
CA LYS A 161 10.52 -10.12 -0.29
C LYS A 161 9.88 -10.04 1.09
N GLU A 162 10.64 -9.64 2.11
CA GLU A 162 10.18 -9.51 3.49
C GLU A 162 9.17 -8.37 3.63
N LEU A 163 9.49 -7.19 3.10
CA LEU A 163 8.60 -6.02 3.05
C LEU A 163 7.32 -6.24 2.23
N LEU A 164 7.29 -7.25 1.37
CA LEU A 164 6.09 -7.68 0.67
C LEU A 164 5.38 -8.84 1.39
N GLY A 165 6.05 -9.61 2.24
CA GLY A 165 5.52 -10.86 2.79
C GLY A 165 5.24 -11.88 1.68
N HIS A 166 6.22 -12.08 0.80
CA HIS A 166 6.18 -13.14 -0.21
C HIS A 166 6.73 -14.44 0.36
N SER A 167 5.96 -15.53 0.21
CA SER A 167 6.37 -16.87 0.65
C SER A 167 7.58 -17.40 -0.12
N SER A 168 7.72 -17.01 -1.39
CA SER A 168 8.77 -17.43 -2.30
C SER A 168 9.45 -16.23 -2.96
N ILE A 169 10.77 -16.31 -3.10
CA ILE A 169 11.57 -15.30 -3.80
C ILE A 169 11.23 -15.22 -5.29
N VAL A 170 10.74 -16.33 -5.90
CA VAL A 170 10.36 -16.38 -7.32
C VAL A 170 9.27 -15.35 -7.65
N THR A 171 8.37 -15.09 -6.70
CA THR A 171 7.35 -14.04 -6.87
C THR A 171 7.96 -12.63 -6.87
N THR A 172 9.05 -12.43 -6.13
CA THR A 172 9.79 -11.16 -6.09
C THR A 172 10.74 -11.01 -7.28
N GLN A 173 11.33 -12.11 -7.79
CA GLN A 173 12.21 -12.12 -8.95
C GLN A 173 11.55 -11.51 -10.19
N ALA A 174 10.23 -11.66 -10.33
CA ALA A 174 9.47 -11.06 -11.42
C ALA A 174 9.54 -9.51 -11.47
N TYR A 175 10.00 -8.86 -10.39
CA TYR A 175 10.22 -7.41 -10.32
C TYR A 175 11.70 -7.00 -10.46
N PHE A 176 12.62 -7.96 -10.40
CA PHE A 176 14.05 -7.73 -10.39
C PHE A 176 14.63 -7.89 -11.80
N ALA A 177 14.32 -6.94 -12.68
CA ALA A 177 14.99 -6.85 -13.98
C ALA A 177 16.35 -6.16 -13.78
N THR A 178 17.44 -6.86 -14.08
CA THR A 178 18.77 -6.24 -14.14
C THR A 178 18.86 -5.35 -15.37
N SER A 179 19.18 -4.07 -15.19
CA SER A 179 19.52 -3.14 -16.27
C SER A 179 21.00 -2.74 -16.19
N PRO A 180 21.66 -2.43 -17.32
CA PRO A 180 23.05 -1.94 -17.32
C PRO A 180 23.26 -0.70 -16.43
N GLU A 181 22.29 0.20 -16.36
CA GLU A 181 22.31 1.40 -15.51
C GLU A 181 22.29 1.03 -14.03
N ARG A 182 21.49 0.02 -13.65
CA ARG A 182 21.46 -0.51 -12.29
C ARG A 182 22.80 -1.14 -11.91
N LEU A 183 23.39 -1.94 -12.81
CA LEU A 183 24.70 -2.55 -12.58
C LEU A 183 25.81 -1.49 -12.46
N LYS A 184 25.80 -0.48 -13.33
CA LYS A 184 26.75 0.65 -13.28
C LYS A 184 26.65 1.43 -11.97
N ARG A 185 25.43 1.66 -11.46
CA ARG A 185 25.20 2.35 -10.18
C ARG A 185 25.77 1.55 -9.01
N ILE A 186 25.50 0.24 -8.95
CA ILE A 186 26.02 -0.65 -7.90
C ILE A 186 27.54 -0.72 -7.95
N ALA A 187 28.12 -0.88 -9.14
CA ALA A 187 29.58 -0.92 -9.32
C ALA A 187 30.26 0.39 -8.90
N GLY A 188 29.57 1.54 -9.06
CA GLY A 188 30.09 2.85 -8.70
C GLY A 188 30.06 3.21 -7.20
N VAL A 189 29.57 2.33 -6.32
CA VAL A 189 29.53 2.56 -4.86
C VAL A 189 30.91 2.40 -4.22
N LEU A 190 31.77 1.55 -4.78
CA LEU A 190 33.16 1.41 -4.35
C LEU A 190 33.99 2.52 -5.02
N ARG A 191 34.06 3.68 -4.37
CA ARG A 191 35.02 4.74 -4.68
C ARG A 191 35.93 4.96 -3.49
#